data_AF-A0A4Q2AFU7-F1
#
_entry.id   AF-A0A4Q2AFU7-F1
#
_cell.length_a   1.000
_cell.length_b   1.000
_cell.length_c   1.000
_cell.angle_alpha   90.00
_cell.angle_beta   90.00
_cell.angle_gamma   90.00
#
_symmetry.space_group_name_H-M   'P 1'
#
loop_
_entity.id
_entity.type
_entity.pdbx_description
1 polymer ?
#
loop_
_entity_poly.entity_id
_entity_poly.type
_entity_poly.pdbx_seq_one_letter_code
_entity_poly.pdbx_strand_id
1 'polypeptide(L)'
;MPPVPIVSPDLPPSPVAAETRMVHDVATLKPSDYRSADGQSWVIADITPAKDSGAAVTGTSYFDTAKGKTVPVPDARRRYANRGTWQVVASSSSSVPATGHYDWLTLAWLPINRRPLPQTPEHLYSPFIRGGTIVYRWNPAAEGGEQFGAVRMIFPEWKQQVAEALRAAPASASRANPLDRVSQDRNPMTAVLDFGDALRDEPVDKIVTQLPALMRVSDLHELSALVFLCLSTSRDEDRPRFVEALDASIAGIDDNARLLAVAYGAFAAGRSRSYPFNDAAQTARINGVFATLRQRTSALELPVGEGTPWYEFFTAYRLGARVADKGS
;
A
#
# COMPACT_ATOMS: atom_id res chain seq x y z
N MET A 1 16.88 27.30 -2.24
CA MET A 1 16.21 26.20 -1.50
C MET A 1 16.55 24.87 -2.14
N PRO A 2 17.08 23.88 -1.38
CA PRO A 2 17.37 22.54 -1.89
C PRO A 2 16.08 21.80 -2.34
N PRO A 3 16.16 20.79 -3.22
CA PRO A 3 15.05 19.89 -3.49
C PRO A 3 14.60 19.20 -2.20
N VAL A 4 13.30 19.11 -1.97
CA VAL A 4 12.75 18.20 -0.96
C VAL A 4 12.50 16.89 -1.70
N PRO A 5 13.27 15.83 -1.43
CA PRO A 5 12.96 14.52 -1.98
C PRO A 5 11.57 14.09 -1.48
N ILE A 6 10.83 13.32 -2.29
CA ILE A 6 9.53 12.76 -1.90
C ILE A 6 9.68 11.91 -0.63
N VAL A 7 10.85 11.28 -0.46
CA VAL A 7 11.31 10.57 0.73
C VAL A 7 12.80 10.88 0.91
N SER A 8 13.21 11.47 2.05
CA SER A 8 14.64 11.70 2.30
C SER A 8 15.36 10.37 2.50
N PRO A 9 16.35 9.99 1.66
CA PRO A 9 17.06 8.72 1.81
C PRO A 9 17.80 8.62 3.16
N ASP A 10 18.15 9.76 3.75
CA ASP A 10 18.93 9.85 4.99
C ASP A 10 18.11 9.67 6.28
N LEU A 11 16.77 9.68 6.20
CA LEU A 11 15.91 9.37 7.34
C LEU A 11 15.67 7.86 7.44
N PRO A 12 15.55 7.27 8.64
CA PRO A 12 15.15 5.87 8.76
C PRO A 12 13.77 5.65 8.12
N PRO A 13 13.52 4.50 7.47
CA PRO A 13 12.23 4.21 6.89
C PRO A 13 11.17 4.13 7.99
N SER A 14 10.07 4.87 7.84
CA SER A 14 8.90 4.73 8.70
C SER A 14 8.29 3.33 8.48
N PRO A 15 8.20 2.49 9.52
CA PRO A 15 7.53 1.19 9.40
C PRO A 15 6.04 1.39 9.04
N VAL A 16 5.44 2.50 9.46
CA VAL A 16 4.08 2.86 9.05
C VAL A 16 3.98 3.14 7.56
N ALA A 17 4.93 3.87 6.99
CA ALA A 17 4.91 4.17 5.55
C ALA A 17 5.03 2.91 4.69
N ALA A 18 5.94 1.99 5.06
CA ALA A 18 6.12 0.72 4.35
C ALA A 18 4.87 -0.17 4.42
N GLU A 19 4.35 -0.39 5.63
CA GLU A 19 3.17 -1.23 5.84
C GLU A 19 1.93 -0.64 5.14
N THR A 20 1.72 0.67 5.26
CA THR A 20 0.65 1.40 4.57
C THR A 20 0.70 1.19 3.06
N ARG A 21 1.91 1.22 2.50
CA ARG A 21 2.14 1.01 1.07
C ARG A 21 1.77 -0.41 0.66
N MET A 22 2.18 -1.42 1.42
CA MET A 22 1.84 -2.82 1.14
C MET A 22 0.34 -3.09 1.28
N VAL A 23 -0.30 -2.62 2.36
CA VAL A 23 -1.75 -2.76 2.57
C VAL A 23 -2.54 -2.17 1.41
N HIS A 24 -2.24 -0.94 1.01
CA HIS A 24 -2.88 -0.30 -0.14
C HIS A 24 -2.68 -1.10 -1.42
N ASP A 25 -1.45 -1.50 -1.71
CA ASP A 25 -1.11 -2.14 -2.98
C ASP A 25 -1.70 -3.54 -3.08
N VAL A 26 -1.68 -4.32 -2.00
CA VAL A 26 -2.32 -5.64 -1.92
C VAL A 26 -3.84 -5.53 -2.04
N ALA A 27 -4.47 -4.63 -1.28
CA ALA A 27 -5.93 -4.50 -1.30
C ALA A 27 -6.46 -3.93 -2.63
N THR A 28 -5.63 -3.24 -3.41
CA THR A 28 -5.99 -2.71 -4.73
C THR A 28 -5.41 -3.51 -5.89
N LEU A 29 -4.77 -4.65 -5.61
CA LEU A 29 -4.21 -5.55 -6.60
C LEU A 29 -5.34 -6.16 -7.44
N LYS A 30 -5.24 -6.02 -8.77
CA LYS A 30 -6.16 -6.67 -9.71
C LYS A 30 -5.39 -7.69 -10.54
N PRO A 31 -5.73 -8.99 -10.47
CA PRO A 31 -5.06 -10.01 -11.28
C PRO A 31 -5.10 -9.72 -12.79
N SER A 32 -6.11 -8.99 -13.28
CA SER A 32 -6.21 -8.56 -14.68
C SER A 32 -5.05 -7.68 -15.14
N ASP A 33 -4.44 -6.89 -14.25
CA ASP A 33 -3.33 -5.99 -14.57
C ASP A 33 -2.04 -6.79 -14.91
N TYR A 34 -2.06 -8.08 -14.57
CA TYR A 34 -0.98 -9.05 -14.66
C TYR A 34 -1.29 -10.23 -15.58
N ARG A 35 -2.27 -10.07 -16.49
CA ARG A 35 -2.60 -11.07 -17.51
C ARG A 35 -2.45 -10.44 -18.88
N SER A 36 -1.54 -10.98 -19.70
CA SER A 36 -1.30 -10.58 -21.08
C SER A 36 -1.56 -11.77 -22.00
N ALA A 37 -2.00 -11.47 -23.23
CA ALA A 37 -2.40 -12.49 -24.21
C ALA A 37 -1.23 -13.35 -24.72
N ASP A 38 0.01 -12.89 -24.52
CA ASP A 38 1.28 -13.51 -24.93
C ASP A 38 1.92 -14.40 -23.84
N GLY A 39 1.24 -14.63 -22.71
CA GLY A 39 1.65 -15.61 -21.70
C GLY A 39 2.79 -15.19 -20.77
N GLN A 40 3.18 -13.91 -20.79
CA GLN A 40 4.28 -13.34 -20.01
C GLN A 40 3.75 -12.17 -19.20
N SER A 41 3.44 -12.29 -17.90
CA SER A 41 2.56 -11.25 -17.34
C SER A 41 2.62 -10.95 -15.86
N TRP A 42 3.56 -11.52 -15.12
CA TRP A 42 3.92 -11.00 -13.82
C TRP A 42 5.25 -11.56 -13.34
N VAL A 43 5.90 -10.75 -12.53
CA VAL A 43 7.12 -11.07 -11.82
C VAL A 43 6.97 -10.57 -10.39
N ILE A 44 7.35 -11.41 -9.44
CA ILE A 44 7.58 -11.05 -8.05
C ILE A 44 9.08 -10.94 -7.86
N ALA A 45 9.56 -9.80 -7.38
CA ALA A 45 10.98 -9.56 -7.16
C ALA A 45 11.24 -8.83 -5.84
N ASP A 46 12.38 -9.14 -5.24
CA ASP A 46 12.95 -8.35 -4.15
C ASP A 46 13.78 -7.22 -4.75
N ILE A 47 13.54 -5.99 -4.29
CA ILE A 47 14.24 -4.78 -4.70
C ILE A 47 15.27 -4.41 -3.65
N THR A 48 16.53 -4.26 -4.09
CA THR A 48 17.65 -3.79 -3.27
C THR A 48 18.19 -2.48 -3.83
N PRO A 49 17.81 -1.33 -3.23
CA PRO A 49 18.30 -0.03 -3.66
C PRO A 49 19.81 0.11 -3.46
N ALA A 50 20.45 0.84 -4.37
CA ALA A 50 21.78 1.36 -4.16
C ALA A 50 21.77 2.44 -3.07
N LYS A 51 22.92 2.67 -2.44
CA LYS A 51 23.06 3.65 -1.34
C LYS A 51 22.68 5.08 -1.76
N ASP A 52 22.84 5.41 -3.04
CA ASP A 52 22.52 6.72 -3.63
C ASP A 52 21.11 6.77 -4.25
N SER A 53 20.30 5.73 -4.11
CA SER A 53 18.91 5.78 -4.56
C SER A 53 18.11 6.81 -3.74
N GLY A 54 17.33 7.64 -4.42
CA GLY A 54 16.68 8.82 -3.84
C GLY A 54 17.56 10.07 -3.76
N ALA A 55 18.87 9.98 -4.08
CA ALA A 55 19.75 11.14 -4.06
C ALA A 55 19.40 12.14 -5.17
N ALA A 56 19.48 13.43 -4.85
CA ALA A 56 19.27 14.49 -5.82
C ALA A 56 20.37 14.49 -6.88
N VAL A 57 19.97 14.56 -8.15
CA VAL A 57 20.89 14.68 -9.28
C VAL A 57 20.91 16.13 -9.74
N THR A 58 22.12 16.71 -9.79
CA THR A 58 22.38 18.09 -10.22
C THR A 58 23.28 18.09 -11.45
N GLY A 59 23.16 19.11 -12.30
CA GLY A 59 23.96 19.24 -13.54
C GLY A 59 23.19 18.91 -14.82
N THR A 60 23.89 18.93 -15.94
CA THR A 60 23.33 18.74 -17.29
C THR A 60 23.42 17.30 -17.79
N SER A 61 24.16 16.43 -17.09
CA SER A 61 24.34 15.03 -17.43
C SER A 61 24.46 14.16 -16.17
N TYR A 62 24.16 12.87 -16.30
CA TYR A 62 24.34 11.89 -15.23
C TYR A 62 24.83 10.56 -15.80
N PHE A 63 25.59 9.79 -15.00
CA PHE A 63 26.05 8.45 -15.39
C PHE A 63 24.96 7.42 -15.07
N ASP A 64 24.37 6.83 -16.10
CA ASP A 64 23.41 5.73 -16.02
C ASP A 64 24.17 4.42 -15.85
N THR A 65 24.12 3.86 -14.64
CA THR A 65 24.87 2.66 -14.25
C THR A 65 24.30 1.40 -14.89
N ALA A 66 23.00 1.37 -15.19
CA ALA A 66 22.37 0.23 -15.88
C ALA A 66 22.81 0.17 -17.35
N LYS A 67 23.03 1.33 -18.00
CA LYS A 67 23.50 1.41 -19.39
C LYS A 67 25.01 1.57 -19.54
N GLY A 68 25.74 1.79 -18.45
CA GLY A 68 27.18 2.02 -18.44
C GLY A 68 27.61 3.28 -19.21
N LYS A 69 26.78 4.32 -19.27
CA LYS A 69 27.06 5.53 -20.08
C LYS A 69 26.54 6.82 -19.46
N THR A 70 27.15 7.94 -19.81
CA THR A 70 26.65 9.27 -19.46
C THR A 70 25.51 9.69 -20.38
N VAL A 71 24.40 10.15 -19.82
CA VAL A 71 23.22 10.61 -20.57
C VAL A 71 22.82 12.03 -20.11
N PRO A 72 22.19 12.84 -20.97
CA PRO A 72 21.73 14.17 -20.58
C PRO A 72 20.64 14.08 -19.50
N VAL A 73 20.63 15.04 -18.58
CA VAL A 73 19.52 15.21 -17.62
C VAL A 73 18.37 15.92 -18.36
N PRO A 74 17.23 15.25 -18.60
CA PRO A 74 16.15 15.84 -19.37
C PRO A 74 15.49 16.95 -18.53
N ASP A 75 15.53 18.18 -19.02
CA ASP A 75 15.24 19.42 -18.27
C ASP A 75 16.14 19.60 -17.03
N ALA A 76 16.70 20.81 -16.84
CA ALA A 76 17.45 21.19 -15.62
C ALA A 76 16.60 21.22 -14.33
N ARG A 77 15.42 20.58 -14.36
CA ARG A 77 14.52 20.40 -13.22
C ARG A 77 15.14 19.41 -12.25
N ARG A 78 14.85 19.63 -10.97
CA ARG A 78 15.35 18.81 -9.86
C ARG A 78 14.88 17.37 -10.07
N ARG A 79 15.81 16.42 -10.13
CA ARG A 79 15.54 14.99 -10.27
C ARG A 79 16.20 14.23 -9.14
N TYR A 80 15.73 13.01 -8.88
CA TYR A 80 16.44 12.06 -8.03
C TYR A 80 16.67 10.75 -8.79
N ALA A 81 17.75 10.08 -8.46
CA ALA A 81 18.09 8.79 -9.04
C ALA A 81 17.30 7.67 -8.37
N ASN A 82 16.79 6.71 -9.15
CA ASN A 82 16.34 5.42 -8.64
C ASN A 82 17.34 4.41 -9.15
N ARG A 83 18.09 3.80 -8.23
CA ARG A 83 19.18 2.89 -8.57
C ARG A 83 19.18 1.68 -7.68
N GLY A 84 19.57 0.53 -8.23
CA GLY A 84 19.72 -0.68 -7.44
C GLY A 84 19.68 -1.94 -8.29
N THR A 85 19.36 -3.03 -7.60
CA THR A 85 19.21 -4.37 -8.18
C THR A 85 17.86 -4.95 -7.83
N TRP A 86 17.43 -5.91 -8.63
CA TRP A 86 16.26 -6.73 -8.36
C TRP A 86 16.60 -8.20 -8.54
N GLN A 87 15.95 -9.04 -7.74
CA GLN A 87 16.08 -10.49 -7.78
C GLN A 87 14.70 -11.12 -7.89
N VAL A 88 14.50 -11.99 -8.88
CA VAL A 88 13.23 -12.70 -9.07
C VAL A 88 13.04 -13.74 -7.97
N VAL A 89 11.84 -13.71 -7.39
CA VAL A 89 11.35 -14.71 -6.45
C VAL A 89 10.43 -15.69 -7.17
N ALA A 90 9.52 -15.18 -8.00
CA ALA A 90 8.59 -15.97 -8.78
C ALA A 90 8.20 -15.22 -10.05
N SER A 91 7.87 -15.94 -11.11
CA SER A 91 7.36 -15.35 -12.34
C SER A 91 6.36 -16.29 -13.01
N SER A 92 5.57 -15.73 -13.92
CA SER A 92 4.75 -16.51 -14.86
C SER A 92 5.57 -17.12 -15.99
N SER A 93 6.86 -16.78 -16.10
CA SER A 93 7.69 -17.14 -17.25
C SER A 93 9.15 -17.32 -16.90
N SER A 94 9.75 -18.35 -17.51
CA SER A 94 11.18 -18.65 -17.44
C SER A 94 12.07 -17.72 -18.27
N SER A 95 11.52 -16.84 -19.12
CA SER A 95 12.32 -15.90 -19.92
C SER A 95 12.70 -14.63 -19.14
N VAL A 96 12.17 -14.45 -17.93
CA VAL A 96 12.55 -13.35 -17.05
C VAL A 96 13.94 -13.66 -16.47
N PRO A 97 14.94 -12.77 -16.58
CA PRO A 97 16.24 -12.98 -15.95
C PRO A 97 16.10 -13.19 -14.44
N ALA A 98 16.96 -14.00 -13.83
CA ALA A 98 16.90 -14.24 -12.39
C ALA A 98 17.21 -12.98 -11.56
N THR A 99 18.00 -12.07 -12.13
CA THR A 99 18.42 -10.81 -11.50
C THR A 99 18.58 -9.72 -12.55
N GLY A 100 18.51 -8.46 -12.13
CA GLY A 100 18.86 -7.33 -12.99
C GLY A 100 19.20 -6.07 -12.20
N HIS A 101 19.54 -5.03 -12.95
CA HIS A 101 19.86 -3.71 -12.42
C HIS A 101 18.82 -2.70 -12.91
N TYR A 102 18.62 -1.64 -12.15
CA TYR A 102 17.82 -0.51 -12.58
C TYR A 102 18.53 0.82 -12.31
N ASP A 103 18.39 1.75 -13.25
CA ASP A 103 18.82 3.14 -13.11
C ASP A 103 17.88 4.01 -13.96
N TRP A 104 17.23 4.98 -13.32
CA TRP A 104 16.54 6.05 -14.03
C TRP A 104 16.37 7.27 -13.14
N LEU A 105 16.10 8.42 -13.76
CA LEU A 105 15.79 9.64 -13.03
C LEU A 105 14.29 9.90 -12.95
N THR A 106 13.76 10.03 -11.74
CA THR A 106 12.40 10.54 -11.52
C THR A 106 12.43 12.05 -11.29
N LEU A 107 11.44 12.74 -11.83
CA LEU A 107 11.24 14.17 -11.58
C LEU A 107 10.92 14.37 -10.09
N ALA A 108 11.69 15.23 -9.41
CA ALA A 108 11.34 15.63 -8.06
C ALA A 108 10.05 16.45 -8.11
N TRP A 109 9.16 16.20 -7.15
CA TRP A 109 7.91 16.93 -7.07
C TRP A 109 8.18 18.43 -6.94
N LEU A 110 7.61 19.22 -7.86
CA LEU A 110 7.82 20.65 -7.91
C LEU A 110 6.78 21.34 -7.01
N PRO A 111 7.18 22.07 -5.96
CA PRO A 111 6.26 22.85 -5.13
C PRO A 111 5.80 24.13 -5.84
N ILE A 112 5.51 24.06 -7.16
CA ILE A 112 5.19 25.23 -8.01
C ILE A 112 3.94 25.98 -7.52
N ASN A 113 3.07 25.34 -6.72
CA ASN A 113 1.80 25.92 -6.28
C ASN A 113 1.57 25.96 -4.76
N ARG A 114 2.60 25.83 -3.90
CA ARG A 114 2.42 25.70 -2.43
C ARG A 114 1.40 24.62 -2.00
N ARG A 115 1.10 23.65 -2.86
CA ARG A 115 0.25 22.53 -2.50
C ARG A 115 1.03 21.66 -1.52
N PRO A 116 0.42 21.09 -0.48
CA PRO A 116 1.07 20.01 0.25
C PRO A 116 1.40 18.89 -0.73
N LEU A 117 2.55 18.22 -0.53
CA LEU A 117 2.89 17.00 -1.27
C LEU A 117 1.68 16.04 -1.19
N PRO A 118 1.27 15.40 -2.30
CA PRO A 118 0.29 14.32 -2.21
C PRO A 118 0.80 13.31 -1.19
N GLN A 119 -0.08 12.88 -0.30
CA GLN A 119 0.27 11.94 0.77
C GLN A 119 -0.27 10.55 0.46
N THR A 120 -0.26 10.16 -0.82
CA THR A 120 -0.66 8.80 -1.18
C THR A 120 0.41 7.81 -0.73
N PRO A 121 0.09 6.51 -0.62
CA PRO A 121 1.07 5.52 -0.21
C PRO A 121 2.33 5.51 -1.08
N GLU A 122 2.22 5.80 -2.39
CA GLU A 122 3.37 5.93 -3.33
C GLU A 122 4.34 7.03 -2.89
N HIS A 123 3.82 8.11 -2.31
CA HIS A 123 4.63 9.25 -1.88
C HIS A 123 5.23 9.02 -0.49
N LEU A 124 4.62 8.17 0.33
CA LEU A 124 5.14 7.82 1.65
C LEU A 124 6.30 6.82 1.53
N TYR A 125 6.23 5.90 0.57
CA TYR A 125 7.22 4.85 0.43
C TYR A 125 7.40 4.44 -1.04
N SER A 126 8.67 4.34 -1.47
CA SER A 126 9.05 3.82 -2.78
C SER A 126 9.97 2.61 -2.61
N PRO A 127 9.64 1.44 -3.18
CA PRO A 127 10.49 0.26 -3.10
C PRO A 127 11.83 0.46 -3.83
N PHE A 128 11.88 1.35 -4.82
CA PHE A 128 13.12 1.63 -5.55
C PHE A 128 14.10 2.51 -4.78
N ILE A 129 13.64 3.19 -3.73
CA ILE A 129 14.47 4.00 -2.82
C ILE A 129 14.74 3.26 -1.51
N ARG A 130 13.76 2.49 -1.00
CA ARG A 130 13.79 1.89 0.34
C ARG A 130 13.83 0.37 0.37
N GLY A 131 13.63 -0.28 -0.78
CA GLY A 131 13.62 -1.73 -0.93
C GLY A 131 12.25 -2.34 -0.67
N GLY A 132 12.21 -3.67 -0.66
CA GLY A 132 11.01 -4.45 -0.39
C GLY A 132 10.65 -5.38 -1.55
N THR A 133 9.55 -6.11 -1.38
CA THR A 133 9.07 -7.08 -2.36
C THR A 133 7.97 -6.46 -3.21
N ILE A 134 8.10 -6.56 -4.53
CA ILE A 134 7.10 -6.07 -5.47
C ILE A 134 6.57 -7.19 -6.35
N VAL A 135 5.32 -7.04 -6.79
CA VAL A 135 4.80 -7.68 -7.99
C VAL A 135 4.62 -6.62 -9.07
N TYR A 136 4.99 -6.96 -10.29
CA TYR A 136 4.90 -6.06 -11.43
C TYR A 136 4.68 -6.83 -12.73
N ARG A 137 4.14 -6.15 -13.73
CA ARG A 137 4.05 -6.64 -15.10
C ARG A 137 5.38 -6.38 -15.80
N TRP A 138 6.08 -7.46 -16.15
CA TRP A 138 7.35 -7.36 -16.85
C TRP A 138 7.19 -6.81 -18.27
N ASN A 139 7.94 -5.76 -18.59
CA ASN A 139 8.00 -5.18 -19.92
C ASN A 139 9.46 -5.10 -20.41
N PRO A 140 10.00 -6.16 -21.04
CA PRO A 140 11.40 -6.20 -21.45
C PRO A 140 11.76 -5.21 -22.56
N ALA A 141 10.77 -4.66 -23.27
CA ALA A 141 10.99 -3.67 -24.33
C ALA A 141 11.06 -2.23 -23.81
N ALA A 142 10.65 -1.99 -22.55
CA ALA A 142 10.70 -0.67 -21.94
C ALA A 142 12.04 -0.41 -21.24
N GLU A 143 12.39 0.87 -21.12
CA GLU A 143 13.61 1.31 -20.43
C GLU A 143 13.28 2.02 -19.11
N GLY A 144 14.26 2.08 -18.20
CA GLY A 144 14.14 2.82 -16.94
C GLY A 144 13.05 2.25 -16.02
N GLY A 145 12.27 3.12 -15.38
CA GLY A 145 11.18 2.69 -14.50
C GLY A 145 10.05 1.95 -15.22
N GLU A 146 9.85 2.19 -16.51
CA GLU A 146 8.75 1.62 -17.30
C GLU A 146 8.90 0.11 -17.56
N GLN A 147 10.10 -0.45 -17.33
CA GLN A 147 10.30 -1.91 -17.36
C GLN A 147 9.50 -2.62 -16.24
N PHE A 148 9.20 -1.89 -15.16
CA PHE A 148 8.36 -2.33 -14.04
C PHE A 148 6.92 -1.81 -14.25
N GLY A 149 6.15 -2.45 -15.13
CA GLY A 149 4.75 -2.09 -15.33
C GLY A 149 3.88 -2.44 -14.10
N ALA A 150 2.81 -1.68 -13.84
CA ALA A 150 1.81 -1.99 -12.80
C ALA A 150 2.41 -2.45 -11.44
N VAL A 151 3.36 -1.68 -10.90
CA VAL A 151 4.04 -2.03 -9.64
C VAL A 151 3.09 -2.00 -8.46
N ARG A 152 3.15 -3.07 -7.65
CA ARG A 152 2.52 -3.19 -6.34
C ARG A 152 3.52 -3.78 -5.36
N MET A 153 3.68 -3.15 -4.21
CA MET A 153 4.37 -3.78 -3.09
C MET A 153 3.48 -4.85 -2.46
N ILE A 154 4.09 -5.95 -2.05
CA ILE A 154 3.41 -7.04 -1.35
C ILE A 154 4.13 -7.32 -0.04
N PHE A 155 3.42 -7.92 0.91
CA PHE A 155 4.05 -8.42 2.13
C PHE A 155 5.10 -9.48 1.76
N PRO A 156 6.34 -9.39 2.28
CA PRO A 156 7.39 -10.37 2.00
C PRO A 156 6.97 -11.82 2.30
N GLU A 157 6.11 -12.01 3.29
CA GLU A 157 5.55 -13.28 3.74
C GLU A 157 4.55 -13.86 2.74
N TRP A 158 3.99 -13.01 1.86
CA TRP A 158 2.93 -13.36 0.91
C TRP A 158 3.44 -13.65 -0.50
N LYS A 159 4.76 -13.77 -0.69
CA LYS A 159 5.38 -14.07 -2.01
C LYS A 159 4.72 -15.25 -2.73
N GLN A 160 4.51 -16.36 -2.02
CA GLN A 160 3.91 -17.56 -2.59
C GLN A 160 2.41 -17.39 -2.81
N GLN A 161 1.72 -16.80 -1.84
CA GLN A 161 0.28 -16.56 -1.81
C GLN A 161 -0.15 -15.70 -2.99
N VAL A 162 0.58 -14.62 -3.26
CA VAL A 162 0.36 -13.73 -4.42
C VAL A 162 0.65 -14.48 -5.73
N ALA A 163 1.75 -15.24 -5.80
CA ALA A 163 2.04 -16.02 -7.00
C ALA A 163 0.93 -17.03 -7.33
N GLU A 164 0.40 -17.72 -6.33
CA GLU A 164 -0.71 -18.66 -6.46
C GLU A 164 -2.01 -17.95 -6.89
N ALA A 165 -2.36 -16.83 -6.27
CA ALA A 165 -3.53 -16.04 -6.64
C ALA A 165 -3.46 -15.53 -8.08
N LEU A 166 -2.27 -15.16 -8.57
CA LEU A 166 -2.06 -14.73 -9.96
C LEU A 166 -2.08 -15.88 -10.97
N ARG A 167 -1.67 -17.10 -10.57
CA ARG A 167 -1.78 -18.31 -11.40
C ARG A 167 -3.21 -18.83 -11.47
N ALA A 168 -4.01 -18.59 -10.43
CA ALA A 168 -5.37 -19.10 -10.36
C ALA A 168 -6.24 -18.57 -11.51
N ALA A 169 -7.16 -19.43 -11.96
CA ALA A 169 -8.20 -19.04 -12.90
C ALA A 169 -9.09 -17.93 -12.28
N PRO A 170 -9.77 -17.10 -13.09
CA PRO A 170 -10.68 -16.09 -12.57
C PRO A 170 -11.74 -16.72 -11.64
N ALA A 171 -12.00 -16.09 -10.49
CA ALA A 171 -12.98 -16.55 -9.51
C ALA A 171 -14.42 -16.64 -10.06
N SER A 172 -14.72 -15.97 -11.18
CA SER A 172 -15.99 -16.07 -11.91
C SER A 172 -16.32 -17.48 -12.42
N ALA A 173 -15.37 -18.41 -12.37
CA ALA A 173 -15.60 -19.83 -12.65
C ALA A 173 -16.18 -20.62 -11.45
N SER A 174 -16.18 -20.05 -10.24
CA SER A 174 -16.68 -20.71 -9.02
C SER A 174 -18.19 -20.53 -8.84
N ARG A 175 -18.86 -21.56 -8.31
CA ARG A 175 -20.30 -21.53 -7.98
C ARG A 175 -20.61 -21.01 -6.57
N ALA A 176 -19.62 -20.97 -5.68
CA ALA A 176 -19.80 -20.43 -4.32
C ALA A 176 -19.81 -18.90 -4.35
N ASN A 177 -20.61 -18.26 -3.48
CA ASN A 177 -20.60 -16.80 -3.38
C ASN A 177 -19.27 -16.29 -2.79
N PRO A 178 -18.82 -15.07 -3.15
CA PRO A 178 -17.51 -14.56 -2.73
C PRO A 178 -17.26 -14.56 -1.22
N LEU A 179 -18.21 -14.15 -0.40
CA LEU A 179 -18.05 -14.06 1.06
C LEU A 179 -17.86 -15.44 1.71
N ASP A 180 -18.55 -16.48 1.22
CA ASP A 180 -18.35 -17.84 1.70
C ASP A 180 -16.94 -18.35 1.34
N ARG A 181 -16.38 -17.92 0.20
CA ARG A 181 -15.00 -18.28 -0.20
C ARG A 181 -13.95 -17.63 0.70
N VAL A 182 -14.16 -16.38 1.14
CA VAL A 182 -13.26 -15.69 2.09
C VAL A 182 -13.02 -16.56 3.34
N SER A 183 -14.06 -17.21 3.85
CA SER A 183 -13.95 -18.05 5.07
C SER A 183 -13.37 -19.44 4.82
N GLN A 184 -13.31 -19.90 3.56
CA GLN A 184 -12.88 -21.24 3.19
C GLN A 184 -11.45 -21.29 2.66
N ASP A 185 -10.98 -20.20 2.04
CA ASP A 185 -9.64 -20.14 1.50
C ASP A 185 -8.59 -20.05 2.61
N ARG A 186 -7.46 -20.71 2.40
CA ARG A 186 -6.28 -20.65 3.27
C ARG A 186 -5.23 -19.67 2.75
N ASN A 187 -5.39 -19.19 1.52
CA ASN A 187 -4.54 -18.18 0.91
C ASN A 187 -5.11 -16.78 1.21
N PRO A 188 -4.44 -15.98 2.06
CA PRO A 188 -4.94 -14.67 2.47
C PRO A 188 -5.04 -13.69 1.30
N MET A 189 -4.21 -13.80 0.25
CA MET A 189 -4.33 -12.96 -0.95
C MET A 189 -5.63 -13.26 -1.71
N THR A 190 -6.00 -14.55 -1.85
CA THR A 190 -7.26 -14.91 -2.49
C THR A 190 -8.46 -14.46 -1.64
N ALA A 191 -8.39 -14.59 -0.32
CA ALA A 191 -9.41 -14.10 0.60
C ALA A 191 -9.63 -12.58 0.46
N VAL A 192 -8.55 -11.78 0.32
CA VAL A 192 -8.63 -10.34 0.06
C VAL A 192 -9.33 -10.04 -1.27
N LEU A 193 -9.01 -10.78 -2.34
CA LEU A 193 -9.67 -10.61 -3.65
C LEU A 193 -11.16 -10.96 -3.57
N ASP A 194 -11.49 -12.10 -2.97
CA ASP A 194 -12.87 -12.57 -2.79
C ASP A 194 -13.69 -11.63 -1.90
N PHE A 195 -13.09 -11.03 -0.88
CA PHE A 195 -13.76 -10.03 -0.06
C PHE A 195 -14.01 -8.73 -0.85
N GLY A 196 -13.06 -8.32 -1.68
CA GLY A 196 -13.24 -7.20 -2.60
C GLY A 196 -14.38 -7.44 -3.60
N ASP A 197 -14.59 -8.69 -4.03
CA ASP A 197 -15.73 -9.10 -4.85
C ASP A 197 -17.04 -9.10 -4.03
N ALA A 198 -17.00 -9.62 -2.80
CA ALA A 198 -18.15 -9.62 -1.89
C ALA A 198 -18.69 -8.21 -1.63
N LEU A 199 -17.81 -7.22 -1.40
CA LEU A 199 -18.21 -5.82 -1.21
C LEU A 199 -18.93 -5.22 -2.42
N ARG A 200 -18.71 -5.75 -3.62
CA ARG A 200 -19.38 -5.31 -4.85
C ARG A 200 -20.68 -6.07 -5.10
N ASP A 201 -20.68 -7.37 -4.84
CA ASP A 201 -21.71 -8.27 -5.35
C ASP A 201 -22.72 -8.71 -4.29
N GLU A 202 -22.39 -8.62 -3.00
CA GLU A 202 -23.23 -9.12 -1.92
C GLU A 202 -24.01 -8.01 -1.17
N PRO A 203 -25.12 -8.36 -0.48
CA PRO A 203 -25.82 -7.43 0.39
C PRO A 203 -24.98 -7.03 1.60
N VAL A 204 -24.92 -5.74 1.89
CA VAL A 204 -24.16 -5.18 3.02
C VAL A 204 -24.51 -5.81 4.37
N ASP A 205 -25.79 -6.14 4.61
CA ASP A 205 -26.25 -6.78 5.85
C ASP A 205 -25.53 -8.10 6.12
N LYS A 206 -25.32 -8.89 5.06
CA LYS A 206 -24.65 -10.19 5.16
C LYS A 206 -23.18 -10.00 5.53
N ILE A 207 -22.49 -9.05 4.88
CA ILE A 207 -21.08 -8.75 5.13
C ILE A 207 -20.87 -8.19 6.53
N VAL A 208 -21.69 -7.21 6.94
CA VAL A 208 -21.63 -6.59 8.29
C VAL A 208 -21.84 -7.63 9.39
N THR A 209 -22.77 -8.57 9.19
CA THR A 209 -23.02 -9.67 10.16
C THR A 209 -21.81 -10.59 10.32
N GLN A 210 -21.04 -10.82 9.25
CA GLN A 210 -19.84 -11.65 9.29
C GLN A 210 -18.57 -10.89 9.71
N LEU A 211 -18.60 -9.55 9.69
CA LEU A 211 -17.43 -8.73 9.96
C LEU A 211 -16.75 -9.06 11.30
N PRO A 212 -17.45 -9.27 12.43
CA PRO A 212 -16.78 -9.65 13.69
C PRO A 212 -15.96 -10.94 13.60
N ALA A 213 -16.37 -11.90 12.75
CA ALA A 213 -15.60 -13.11 12.50
C ALA A 213 -14.39 -12.83 11.59
N LEU A 214 -14.59 -12.04 10.52
CA LEU A 214 -13.52 -11.60 9.63
C LEU A 214 -12.45 -10.76 10.34
N MET A 215 -12.83 -10.02 11.39
CA MET A 215 -11.88 -9.27 12.24
C MET A 215 -10.96 -10.18 13.07
N ARG A 216 -11.26 -11.49 13.14
CA ARG A 216 -10.50 -12.51 13.89
C ARG A 216 -9.67 -13.42 13.00
N VAL A 217 -9.50 -13.11 11.71
CA VAL A 217 -8.58 -13.84 10.82
C VAL A 217 -7.18 -13.93 11.44
N SER A 218 -6.51 -15.05 11.20
CA SER A 218 -5.21 -15.33 11.84
C SER A 218 -4.09 -14.48 11.25
N ASP A 219 -4.14 -14.21 9.95
CA ASP A 219 -3.18 -13.35 9.27
C ASP A 219 -3.53 -11.86 9.51
N LEU A 220 -2.59 -11.12 10.09
CA LEU A 220 -2.78 -9.71 10.43
C LEU A 220 -2.71 -8.79 9.20
N HIS A 221 -1.97 -9.16 8.16
CA HIS A 221 -1.93 -8.42 6.91
C HIS A 221 -3.23 -8.57 6.13
N GLU A 222 -3.85 -9.76 6.19
CA GLU A 222 -5.19 -9.98 5.67
C GLU A 222 -6.17 -9.05 6.37
N LEU A 223 -6.16 -9.02 7.71
CA LEU A 223 -6.99 -8.09 8.47
C LEU A 223 -6.81 -6.63 8.05
N SER A 224 -5.57 -6.16 7.89
CA SER A 224 -5.29 -4.80 7.42
C SER A 224 -5.91 -4.52 6.04
N ALA A 225 -5.80 -5.47 5.11
CA ALA A 225 -6.38 -5.35 3.77
C ALA A 225 -7.92 -5.36 3.81
N LEU A 226 -8.55 -6.23 4.62
CA LEU A 226 -10.01 -6.26 4.81
C LEU A 226 -10.55 -4.93 5.37
N VAL A 227 -9.87 -4.36 6.36
CA VAL A 227 -10.22 -3.05 6.93
C VAL A 227 -10.07 -1.95 5.89
N PHE A 228 -8.98 -1.95 5.10
CA PHE A 228 -8.81 -1.02 3.99
C PHE A 228 -9.98 -1.11 3.00
N LEU A 229 -10.35 -2.33 2.60
CA LEU A 229 -11.41 -2.58 1.63
C LEU A 229 -12.76 -2.06 2.14
N CYS A 230 -13.11 -2.35 3.40
CA CYS A 230 -14.32 -1.82 4.05
C CYS A 230 -14.38 -0.29 4.03
N LEU A 231 -13.24 0.38 4.22
CA LEU A 231 -13.18 1.83 4.35
C LEU A 231 -13.00 2.56 3.01
N SER A 232 -12.42 1.94 1.98
CA SER A 232 -12.05 2.63 0.73
C SER A 232 -12.75 2.11 -0.51
N THR A 233 -13.19 0.85 -0.50
CA THR A 233 -13.70 0.17 -1.70
C THR A 233 -15.15 -0.25 -1.60
N SER A 234 -15.72 -0.29 -0.38
CA SER A 234 -17.15 -0.43 -0.20
C SER A 234 -17.92 0.66 -0.95
N ARG A 235 -19.17 0.37 -1.31
CA ARG A 235 -20.10 1.37 -1.85
C ARG A 235 -20.22 2.54 -0.86
N ASP A 236 -20.39 3.75 -1.39
CA ASP A 236 -20.34 4.98 -0.58
C ASP A 236 -21.48 5.01 0.46
N GLU A 237 -22.66 4.49 0.08
CA GLU A 237 -23.85 4.35 0.92
C GLU A 237 -23.70 3.31 2.03
N ASP A 238 -22.90 2.27 1.81
CA ASP A 238 -22.70 1.16 2.76
C ASP A 238 -21.59 1.47 3.78
N ARG A 239 -20.68 2.40 3.45
CA ARG A 239 -19.48 2.71 4.25
C ARG A 239 -19.76 3.09 5.71
N PRO A 240 -20.80 3.89 6.06
CA PRO A 240 -21.11 4.17 7.46
C PRO A 240 -21.37 2.91 8.30
N ARG A 241 -21.99 1.89 7.71
CA ARG A 241 -22.33 0.64 8.40
C ARG A 241 -21.09 -0.20 8.67
N PHE A 242 -20.12 -0.20 7.75
CA PHE A 242 -18.83 -0.81 7.98
C PHE A 242 -18.04 -0.11 9.08
N VAL A 243 -18.08 1.23 9.14
CA VAL A 243 -17.42 1.98 10.24
C VAL A 243 -18.02 1.60 11.59
N GLU A 244 -19.35 1.58 11.72
CA GLU A 244 -20.02 1.18 12.96
C GLU A 244 -19.64 -0.24 13.40
N ALA A 245 -19.63 -1.19 12.46
CA ALA A 245 -19.27 -2.58 12.74
C ALA A 245 -17.77 -2.74 13.10
N LEU A 246 -16.88 -1.95 12.48
CA LEU A 246 -15.47 -1.90 12.84
C LEU A 246 -15.28 -1.32 14.24
N ASP A 247 -15.94 -0.21 14.58
CA ASP A 247 -15.87 0.42 15.91
C ASP A 247 -16.32 -0.56 17.01
N ALA A 248 -17.44 -1.25 16.79
CA ALA A 248 -17.93 -2.29 17.69
C ALA A 248 -16.93 -3.46 17.83
N SER A 249 -16.28 -3.86 16.73
CA SER A 249 -15.27 -4.92 16.74
C SER A 249 -14.01 -4.50 17.50
N ILE A 250 -13.53 -3.26 17.31
CA ILE A 250 -12.33 -2.72 17.98
C ILE A 250 -12.49 -2.77 19.50
N ALA A 251 -13.68 -2.45 20.01
CA ALA A 251 -13.96 -2.48 21.45
C ALA A 251 -13.71 -3.85 22.09
N GLY A 252 -13.86 -4.94 21.33
CA GLY A 252 -13.64 -6.32 21.79
C GLY A 252 -12.26 -6.92 21.49
N ILE A 253 -11.31 -6.15 20.94
CA ILE A 253 -9.95 -6.63 20.65
C ILE A 253 -9.05 -6.32 21.84
N ASP A 254 -8.47 -7.34 22.47
CA ASP A 254 -7.50 -7.22 23.58
C ASP A 254 -6.03 -7.33 23.13
N ASP A 255 -5.80 -7.61 21.84
CA ASP A 255 -4.46 -7.84 21.28
C ASP A 255 -3.91 -6.60 20.55
N ASN A 256 -2.71 -6.15 20.94
CA ASN A 256 -2.03 -5.01 20.33
C ASN A 256 -1.74 -5.23 18.84
N ALA A 257 -1.32 -6.42 18.44
CA ALA A 257 -0.93 -6.67 17.05
C ALA A 257 -2.14 -6.57 16.11
N ARG A 258 -3.29 -7.08 16.56
CA ARG A 258 -4.58 -6.93 15.86
C ARG A 258 -5.08 -5.49 15.82
N LEU A 259 -4.95 -4.73 16.90
CA LEU A 259 -5.27 -3.30 16.88
C LEU A 259 -4.39 -2.53 15.87
N LEU A 260 -3.09 -2.85 15.81
CA LEU A 260 -2.18 -2.28 14.83
C LEU A 260 -2.59 -2.65 13.39
N ALA A 261 -2.98 -3.90 13.14
CA ALA A 261 -3.48 -4.30 11.83
C ALA A 261 -4.69 -3.47 11.37
N VAL A 262 -5.64 -3.20 12.28
CA VAL A 262 -6.77 -2.30 12.01
C VAL A 262 -6.27 -0.87 11.72
N ALA A 263 -5.32 -0.38 12.50
CA ALA A 263 -4.73 0.95 12.30
C ALA A 263 -4.05 1.10 10.92
N TYR A 264 -3.27 0.10 10.47
CA TYR A 264 -2.65 0.11 9.15
C TYR A 264 -3.69 0.14 8.03
N GLY A 265 -4.74 -0.67 8.13
CA GLY A 265 -5.86 -0.67 7.17
C GLY A 265 -6.58 0.68 7.09
N ALA A 266 -6.95 1.24 8.24
CA ALA A 266 -7.60 2.54 8.33
C ALA A 266 -6.70 3.68 7.84
N PHE A 267 -5.41 3.62 8.15
CA PHE A 267 -4.44 4.61 7.71
C PHE A 267 -4.28 4.60 6.19
N ALA A 268 -4.04 3.42 5.61
CA ALA A 268 -3.95 3.26 4.16
C ALA A 268 -5.22 3.75 3.46
N ALA A 269 -6.39 3.48 4.05
CA ALA A 269 -7.66 3.96 3.53
C ALA A 269 -7.74 5.50 3.50
N GLY A 270 -7.28 6.16 4.57
CA GLY A 270 -7.19 7.61 4.65
C GLY A 270 -6.18 8.26 3.69
N ARG A 271 -5.25 7.47 3.12
CA ARG A 271 -4.23 7.93 2.15
C ARG A 271 -4.51 7.52 0.71
N SER A 272 -5.55 6.71 0.46
CA SER A 272 -5.89 6.18 -0.87
C SER A 272 -6.21 7.26 -1.93
N ARG A 273 -6.59 8.47 -1.52
CA ARG A 273 -6.86 9.59 -2.41
C ARG A 273 -5.84 10.73 -2.21
N SER A 274 -5.45 11.35 -3.32
CA SER A 274 -4.58 12.54 -3.29
C SER A 274 -5.37 13.77 -2.83
N TYR A 275 -4.80 14.57 -1.93
CA TYR A 275 -5.30 15.93 -1.68
C TYR A 275 -5.24 16.78 -2.97
N PRO A 276 -6.25 17.62 -3.28
CA PRO A 276 -7.41 18.00 -2.48
C PRO A 276 -8.66 17.12 -2.68
N PHE A 277 -8.55 15.99 -3.37
CA PHE A 277 -9.69 15.09 -3.64
C PHE A 277 -10.07 14.20 -2.45
N ASN A 278 -9.63 14.59 -1.24
CA ASN A 278 -10.01 13.91 -0.01
C ASN A 278 -11.45 14.30 0.33
N ASP A 279 -12.31 13.29 0.37
CA ASP A 279 -13.67 13.42 0.86
C ASP A 279 -13.64 13.77 2.36
N ALA A 280 -14.30 14.87 2.72
CA ALA A 280 -14.40 15.31 4.12
C ALA A 280 -15.13 14.26 4.97
N ALA A 281 -16.13 13.57 4.40
CA ALA A 281 -16.83 12.48 5.07
C ALA A 281 -15.90 11.29 5.29
N GLN A 282 -15.08 10.91 4.29
CA GLN A 282 -14.05 9.89 4.45
C GLN A 282 -13.05 10.26 5.57
N THR A 283 -12.58 11.50 5.58
CA THR A 283 -11.65 11.98 6.61
C THR A 283 -12.28 11.89 8.00
N ALA A 284 -13.55 12.27 8.14
CA ALA A 284 -14.29 12.15 9.40
C ALA A 284 -14.45 10.68 9.85
N ARG A 285 -14.76 9.77 8.92
CA ARG A 285 -14.87 8.32 9.20
C ARG A 285 -13.53 7.74 9.70
N ILE A 286 -12.43 8.03 9.00
CA ILE A 286 -11.09 7.58 9.41
C ILE A 286 -10.75 8.14 10.80
N ASN A 287 -11.02 9.42 11.05
CA ASN A 287 -10.81 10.01 12.37
C ASN A 287 -11.67 9.37 13.47
N GLY A 288 -12.89 8.93 13.15
CA GLY A 288 -13.76 8.16 14.06
C GLY A 288 -13.10 6.85 14.48
N VAL A 289 -12.67 6.03 13.50
CA VAL A 289 -11.96 4.77 13.75
C VAL A 289 -10.71 4.99 14.61
N PHE A 290 -9.91 6.02 14.31
CA PHE A 290 -8.72 6.34 15.11
C PHE A 290 -9.04 6.85 16.52
N ALA A 291 -10.20 7.48 16.75
CA ALA A 291 -10.66 7.82 18.09
C ALA A 291 -11.00 6.55 18.90
N THR A 292 -11.68 5.59 18.29
CA THR A 292 -11.99 4.28 18.90
C THR A 292 -10.71 3.50 19.21
N LEU A 293 -9.76 3.44 18.27
CA LEU A 293 -8.44 2.83 18.48
C LEU A 293 -7.70 3.50 19.64
N ARG A 294 -7.68 4.84 19.71
CA ARG A 294 -7.04 5.56 20.80
C ARG A 294 -7.66 5.19 22.15
N GLN A 295 -8.98 5.25 22.27
CA GLN A 295 -9.68 4.85 23.50
C GLN A 295 -9.32 3.42 23.91
N ARG A 296 -9.30 2.49 22.95
CA ARG A 296 -9.00 1.09 23.22
C ARG A 296 -7.55 0.87 23.63
N THR A 297 -6.60 1.46 22.93
CA THR A 297 -5.17 1.39 23.29
C THR A 297 -4.89 1.98 24.68
N SER A 298 -5.58 3.06 25.06
CA SER A 298 -5.49 3.62 26.41
C SER A 298 -6.09 2.68 27.47
N ALA A 299 -7.24 2.06 27.20
CA ALA A 299 -7.86 1.11 28.13
C ALA A 299 -7.00 -0.15 28.37
N LEU A 300 -6.18 -0.53 27.40
CA LEU A 300 -5.23 -1.65 27.48
C LEU A 300 -3.82 -1.22 27.94
N GLU A 301 -3.62 0.05 28.27
CA GLU A 301 -2.33 0.63 28.70
C GLU A 301 -1.17 0.35 27.72
N LEU A 302 -1.46 0.33 26.42
CA LEU A 302 -0.47 0.03 25.40
C LEU A 302 0.56 1.17 25.24
N PRO A 303 1.83 0.86 24.95
CA PRO A 303 2.85 1.88 24.74
C PRO A 303 2.61 2.66 23.44
N VAL A 304 2.40 3.98 23.56
CA VAL A 304 2.14 4.89 22.42
C VAL A 304 3.21 5.99 22.27
N GLY A 305 4.36 5.84 22.94
CA GLY A 305 5.46 6.81 22.93
C GLY A 305 6.30 6.78 21.65
N GLU A 306 7.26 7.71 21.55
CA GLU A 306 8.18 7.82 20.42
C GLU A 306 8.85 6.49 20.07
N GLY A 307 9.00 6.22 18.77
CA GLY A 307 9.53 4.96 18.25
C GLY A 307 8.50 3.84 18.10
N THR A 308 7.24 4.06 18.50
CA THR A 308 6.14 3.12 18.24
C THR A 308 5.32 3.49 17.00
N PRO A 309 4.70 2.53 16.30
CA PRO A 309 3.74 2.85 15.23
C PRO A 309 2.57 3.70 15.71
N TRP A 310 2.13 3.50 16.96
CA TRP A 310 1.05 4.27 17.58
C TRP A 310 1.37 5.76 17.67
N TYR A 311 2.61 6.11 18.01
CA TYR A 311 3.04 7.50 18.00
C TYR A 311 2.89 8.11 16.61
N GLU A 312 3.39 7.44 15.56
CA GLU A 312 3.25 7.95 14.19
C GLU A 312 1.78 8.16 13.79
N PHE A 313 0.90 7.20 14.10
CA PHE A 313 -0.53 7.32 13.82
C PHE A 313 -1.18 8.50 14.55
N PHE A 314 -0.91 8.67 15.85
CA PHE A 314 -1.60 9.65 16.68
C PHE A 314 -0.99 11.06 16.64
N THR A 315 0.31 11.20 16.35
CA THR A 315 1.02 12.49 16.43
C THR A 315 1.52 12.96 15.06
N ALA A 316 2.30 12.14 14.34
CA ALA A 316 2.96 12.54 13.10
C ALA A 316 1.95 12.81 11.97
N TYR A 317 0.87 12.02 11.94
CA TYR A 317 -0.15 12.10 10.90
C TYR A 317 -1.44 12.80 11.34
N ARG A 318 -1.55 13.20 12.62
CA ARG A 318 -2.70 13.91 13.23
C ARG A 318 -4.08 13.25 13.05
N LEU A 319 -4.13 11.93 12.88
CA LEU A 319 -5.41 11.23 12.78
C LEU A 319 -6.02 11.08 14.18
N GLY A 320 -7.29 11.49 14.32
CA GLY A 320 -7.99 11.51 15.61
C GLY A 320 -7.76 12.76 16.48
N ALA A 321 -7.22 13.86 15.95
CA ALA A 321 -7.34 15.15 16.63
C ALA A 321 -8.77 15.68 16.44
N ARG A 322 -9.50 16.01 17.53
CA ARG A 322 -10.65 16.90 17.40
C ARG A 322 -10.13 18.21 16.82
N VAL A 323 -10.74 18.67 15.72
CA VAL A 323 -10.59 20.07 15.30
C VAL A 323 -11.19 20.89 16.45
N ALA A 324 -10.34 21.38 17.35
CA ALA A 324 -10.76 22.40 18.30
C ALA A 324 -11.07 23.66 17.50
N ASP A 325 -12.25 24.23 17.78
CA ASP A 325 -12.75 25.49 17.24
C ASP A 325 -11.65 26.52 17.04
N LYS A 326 -11.58 27.11 15.85
CA LYS A 326 -11.09 28.48 15.73
C LYS A 326 -12.24 29.42 16.06
N GLY A 327 -12.49 29.53 17.37
CA GLY A 327 -13.12 30.70 17.96
C GLY A 327 -12.05 31.72 18.30
N SER A 328 -11.94 32.76 17.48
CA SER A 328 -11.52 34.13 17.84
C SER A 328 -11.97 35.05 16.72
#